data_AF-A0A226WYP9-F1
#
_entry.id   AF-A0A226WYP9-F1
#
_cell.length_a   1.000
_cell.length_b   1.000
_cell.length_c   1.000
_cell.angle_alpha   90.00
_cell.angle_beta   90.00
_cell.angle_gamma   90.00
#
_symmetry.space_group_name_H-M   'P 1'
#
loop_
_entity.id
_entity.type
_entity.pdbx_description
1 polymer ?
#
loop_
_entity_poly.entity_id
_entity_poly.type
_entity_poly.pdbx_seq_one_letter_code
_entity_poly.pdbx_strand_id
1 'polypeptide(L)'
;MLECERLREALAQARRAAPVRRRARGDGVLPAASAVLVEPVPAASEPDEKRLVVTLGAREYFSLDRLALHHGLTKRAVLERLLWWADDSIVRSFGDDDAAFNRYVNCITKNMK
;
A
#
# COMPACT_ATOMS: atom_id res chain seq x y z
N MET A 1 -4.91 -31.96 24.06
CA MET A 1 -3.66 -31.16 24.01
C MET A 1 -2.67 -31.65 22.95
N LEU A 2 -2.49 -32.97 22.80
CA LEU A 2 -1.60 -33.60 21.79
C LEU A 2 -1.84 -33.18 20.33
N GLU A 3 -3.09 -32.95 19.93
CA GLU A 3 -3.42 -32.59 18.56
C GLU A 3 -2.95 -31.17 18.18
N CYS A 4 -3.00 -30.23 19.14
CA CYS A 4 -2.52 -28.86 18.94
C CYS A 4 -0.98 -28.82 18.81
N GLU A 5 -0.28 -29.66 19.57
CA GLU A 5 1.18 -29.78 19.48
C GLU A 5 1.59 -30.39 18.14
N ARG A 6 0.91 -31.45 17.71
CA ARG A 6 1.12 -32.08 16.41
C ARG A 6 0.87 -31.11 15.25
N LEU A 7 -0.16 -30.28 15.34
CA LEU A 7 -0.46 -29.25 14.32
C LEU A 7 0.61 -28.14 14.30
N ARG A 8 1.14 -27.74 15.47
CA ARG A 8 2.22 -26.75 15.55
C ARG A 8 3.52 -27.29 14.96
N GLU A 9 3.84 -28.54 15.20
CA GLU A 9 5.01 -29.21 14.63
C GLU A 9 4.89 -29.37 13.11
N ALA A 10 3.71 -29.78 12.62
CA ALA A 10 3.43 -29.86 11.19
C ALA A 10 3.56 -28.49 10.50
N LEU A 11 3.10 -27.41 11.14
CA LEU A 11 3.20 -26.05 10.63
C LEU A 11 4.65 -25.55 10.63
N ALA A 12 5.43 -25.91 11.66
CA ALA A 12 6.85 -25.61 11.73
C ALA A 12 7.65 -26.35 10.64
N GLN A 13 7.33 -27.62 10.38
CA GLN A 13 7.94 -28.41 9.31
C GLN A 13 7.56 -27.87 7.91
N ALA A 14 6.29 -27.51 7.70
CA ALA A 14 5.83 -26.90 6.44
C ALA A 14 6.54 -25.56 6.15
N ARG A 15 6.78 -24.74 7.19
CA ARG A 15 7.55 -23.49 7.06
C ARG A 15 9.02 -23.69 6.72
N ARG A 16 9.64 -24.78 7.23
CA ARG A 16 11.04 -25.12 6.92
C ARG A 16 11.19 -25.73 5.53
N ALA A 17 10.19 -26.49 5.07
CA ALA A 17 10.18 -27.13 3.76
C ALA A 17 9.71 -26.20 2.63
N ALA A 18 9.04 -25.10 2.96
CA ALA A 18 8.68 -24.09 1.98
C ALA A 18 9.97 -23.48 1.40
N PRO A 19 10.21 -23.58 0.08
CA PRO A 19 11.33 -22.87 -0.52
C PRO A 19 11.13 -21.40 -0.21
N VAL A 20 12.15 -20.77 0.40
CA VAL A 20 12.20 -19.32 0.51
C VAL A 20 12.20 -18.81 -0.92
N ARG A 21 11.00 -18.52 -1.45
CA ARG A 21 10.84 -17.68 -2.62
C ARG A 21 11.34 -16.32 -2.15
N ARG A 22 12.66 -16.13 -2.20
CA ARG A 22 13.26 -14.81 -2.39
C ARG A 22 12.63 -14.35 -3.69
N ARG A 23 11.46 -13.71 -3.59
CA ARG A 23 11.03 -12.77 -4.62
C ARG A 23 12.24 -11.87 -4.74
N ALA A 24 12.91 -11.94 -5.89
CA ALA A 24 13.85 -10.91 -6.27
C ALA A 24 13.07 -9.61 -6.08
N ARG A 25 13.41 -8.87 -5.02
CA ARG A 25 12.85 -7.56 -4.75
C ARG A 25 13.51 -6.69 -5.81
N GLY A 26 12.94 -6.71 -7.01
CA GLY A 26 13.18 -5.62 -7.94
C GLY A 26 12.71 -4.35 -7.25
N ASP A 27 13.48 -3.28 -7.35
CA ASP A 27 13.18 -2.00 -6.72
C ASP A 27 11.81 -1.40 -7.15
N GLY A 28 11.13 -2.01 -8.11
CA GLY A 28 9.76 -1.67 -8.56
C GLY A 28 8.61 -2.52 -7.99
N VAL A 29 8.82 -3.40 -7.00
CA VAL A 29 7.70 -4.14 -6.38
C VAL A 29 7.06 -3.27 -5.30
N LEU A 30 5.83 -2.80 -5.57
CA LEU A 30 4.96 -2.15 -4.59
C LEU A 30 5.02 -2.89 -3.25
N PRO A 31 5.27 -2.21 -2.12
CA PRO A 31 5.20 -2.85 -0.83
C PRO A 31 3.80 -3.46 -0.66
N ALA A 32 3.72 -4.63 -0.04
CA ALA A 32 2.42 -5.25 0.22
C ALA A 32 1.50 -4.23 0.92
N ALA A 33 0.19 -4.26 0.63
CA ALA A 33 -0.76 -3.33 1.23
C ALA A 33 -0.67 -3.29 2.77
N SER A 34 -0.28 -4.40 3.40
CA SER A 34 -0.02 -4.47 4.84
C SER A 34 1.21 -3.69 5.30
N ALA A 35 2.26 -3.59 4.48
CA ALA A 35 3.47 -2.82 4.79
C ALA A 35 3.20 -1.32 4.71
N VAL A 36 2.55 -0.86 3.63
CA VAL A 36 2.24 0.57 3.43
C VAL A 36 1.27 1.13 4.47
N LEU A 37 0.39 0.28 5.01
CA LEU A 37 -0.56 0.70 6.04
C LEU A 37 0.06 0.81 7.43
N VAL A 38 1.23 0.23 7.66
CA VAL A 38 1.97 0.36 8.93
C VAL A 38 2.86 1.60 8.93
N GLU A 39 3.38 2.00 7.76
CA GLU A 39 4.25 3.16 7.63
C GLU A 39 3.43 4.47 7.53
N PRO A 40 3.73 5.49 8.36
CA PRO A 40 3.06 6.78 8.27
C PRO A 40 3.49 7.54 7.00
N VAL A 41 2.57 8.34 6.45
CA VAL A 41 2.90 9.31 5.40
C VAL A 41 3.75 10.44 6.02
N PRO A 42 4.83 10.89 5.36
CA PRO A 42 5.57 12.06 5.81
C PRO A 42 4.65 13.28 6.00
N ALA A 43 4.86 14.02 7.09
CA ALA A 43 4.07 15.23 7.34
C ALA A 43 4.34 16.27 6.25
N ALA A 44 3.27 16.83 5.68
CA ALA A 44 3.39 17.97 4.78
C ALA A 44 3.88 19.20 5.55
N SER A 45 4.77 19.99 4.94
CA SER A 45 5.30 21.22 5.53
C SER A 45 4.24 22.32 5.67
N GLU A 46 3.18 22.28 4.86
CA GLU A 46 2.04 23.18 4.95
C GLU A 46 0.70 22.42 4.76
N PRO A 47 -0.36 22.80 5.49
CA PRO A 47 -1.67 22.18 5.36
C PRO A 47 -2.45 22.73 4.14
N ASP A 48 -2.12 22.27 2.93
CA ASP A 48 -2.97 22.44 1.73
C ASP A 48 -3.95 21.26 1.60
N GLU A 49 -4.99 21.24 2.44
CA GLU A 49 -5.98 20.16 2.41
C GLU A 49 -6.98 20.34 1.26
N LYS A 50 -7.12 19.30 0.43
CA LYS A 50 -8.17 19.22 -0.61
C LYS A 50 -9.21 18.17 -0.26
N ARG A 51 -10.49 18.49 -0.47
CA ARG A 51 -11.60 17.55 -0.23
C ARG A 51 -11.77 16.59 -1.40
N LEU A 52 -11.67 15.29 -1.12
CA LEU A 52 -12.02 14.22 -2.04
C LEU A 52 -13.45 13.73 -1.77
N VAL A 53 -14.32 13.76 -2.80
CA VAL A 53 -15.67 13.18 -2.75
C VAL A 53 -15.74 12.06 -3.78
N VAL A 54 -16.01 10.83 -3.33
CA VAL A 54 -16.05 9.65 -4.18
C VAL A 54 -17.23 8.75 -3.84
N THR A 55 -17.78 8.09 -4.85
CA THR A 55 -18.74 7.00 -4.70
C THR A 55 -17.99 5.68 -4.81
N LEU A 56 -18.21 4.78 -3.85
CA LEU A 56 -17.61 3.45 -3.82
C LEU A 56 -18.69 2.38 -3.95
N GLY A 57 -18.32 1.25 -4.55
CA GLY A 57 -19.13 0.03 -4.44
C GLY A 57 -19.21 -0.45 -2.99
N ALA A 58 -20.28 -1.17 -2.66
CA ALA A 58 -20.51 -1.65 -1.31
C ALA A 58 -19.35 -2.54 -0.80
N ARG A 59 -18.80 -3.40 -1.68
CA ARG A 59 -17.66 -4.27 -1.34
C ARG A 59 -16.43 -3.45 -0.94
N GLU A 60 -16.10 -2.42 -1.70
CA GLU A 60 -14.95 -1.56 -1.48
C GLU A 60 -15.14 -0.73 -0.22
N TYR A 61 -16.36 -0.21 -0.02
CA TYR A 61 -16.73 0.51 1.21
C TYR A 61 -16.49 -0.35 2.46
N PHE A 62 -16.99 -1.59 2.50
CA PHE A 62 -16.74 -2.49 3.63
C PHE A 62 -15.28 -2.94 3.73
N SER A 63 -14.55 -2.97 2.63
CA SER A 63 -13.12 -3.29 2.64
C SER A 63 -12.32 -2.16 3.32
N LEU A 64 -12.68 -0.91 3.06
CA LEU A 64 -12.10 0.25 3.73
C LEU A 64 -12.37 0.22 5.25
N ASP A 65 -13.59 -0.15 5.66
CA ASP A 65 -13.92 -0.36 7.08
C ASP A 65 -13.04 -1.43 7.73
N ARG A 66 -12.88 -2.60 7.10
CA ARG A 66 -12.04 -3.67 7.64
C ARG A 66 -10.58 -3.26 7.76
N LEU A 67 -10.04 -2.54 6.78
CA LEU A 67 -8.66 -2.04 6.82
C LEU A 67 -8.45 -1.02 7.94
N ALA A 68 -9.38 -0.07 8.07
CA ALA A 68 -9.34 0.93 9.14
C ALA A 68 -9.33 0.26 10.53
N LEU A 69 -10.25 -0.67 10.76
CA LEU A 69 -10.34 -1.41 12.03
C LEU A 69 -9.11 -2.27 12.30
N HIS A 70 -8.62 -3.02 11.30
CA HIS A 70 -7.50 -3.94 11.48
C HIS A 70 -6.19 -3.21 11.85
N HIS A 71 -5.97 -2.01 11.30
CA HIS A 71 -4.77 -1.23 11.52
C HIS A 71 -4.92 -0.12 12.56
N GLY A 72 -6.11 0.06 13.17
CA GLY A 72 -6.36 1.13 14.13
C GLY A 72 -6.27 2.53 13.52
N LEU A 73 -6.66 2.68 12.26
CA LEU A 73 -6.56 3.91 11.49
C LEU A 73 -7.95 4.49 11.17
N THR A 74 -7.99 5.78 10.86
CA THR A 74 -9.18 6.38 10.24
C THR A 74 -9.26 5.96 8.76
N LYS A 75 -10.47 5.96 8.19
CA LYS A 75 -10.65 5.74 6.73
C LYS A 75 -9.82 6.73 5.90
N ARG A 76 -9.75 7.99 6.33
CA ARG A 76 -8.91 9.04 5.74
C ARG A 76 -7.44 8.61 5.72
N ALA A 77 -6.89 8.19 6.87
CA ALA A 77 -5.50 7.77 6.97
C ALA A 77 -5.19 6.52 6.12
N VAL A 78 -6.12 5.58 6.02
CA VAL A 78 -5.98 4.41 5.11
C VAL A 78 -5.86 4.86 3.66
N LEU A 79 -6.77 5.75 3.20
CA LEU A 79 -6.75 6.26 1.83
C LEU A 79 -5.49 7.07 1.54
N GLU A 80 -5.10 7.96 2.46
CA GLU A 80 -3.89 8.79 2.33
C GLU A 80 -2.62 7.93 2.24
N ARG A 81 -2.47 6.92 3.12
CA ARG A 81 -1.32 6.01 3.07
C ARG A 81 -1.26 5.21 1.78
N LEU A 82 -2.39 4.63 1.36
CA LEU A 82 -2.45 3.85 0.11
C LEU A 82 -2.13 4.72 -1.10
N LEU A 83 -2.68 5.94 -1.14
CA LEU A 83 -2.45 6.85 -2.26
C LEU A 83 -1.01 7.34 -2.31
N TRP A 84 -0.45 7.76 -1.17
CA TRP A 84 0.93 8.25 -1.10
C TRP A 84 1.92 7.17 -1.53
N TRP A 85 1.79 5.95 -1.00
CA TRP A 85 2.72 4.87 -1.35
C TRP A 85 2.55 4.37 -2.78
N ALA A 86 1.34 4.42 -3.33
CA ALA A 86 1.12 4.11 -4.74
C ALA A 86 1.81 5.14 -5.65
N ASP A 87 1.66 6.44 -5.34
CA ASP A 87 2.29 7.53 -6.09
C ASP A 87 3.83 7.49 -5.96
N ASP A 88 4.35 7.40 -4.74
CA ASP A 88 5.79 7.32 -4.47
C ASP A 88 6.43 6.12 -5.18
N SER A 89 5.76 4.97 -5.22
CA SER A 89 6.24 3.81 -5.98
C SER A 89 6.29 4.06 -7.48
N ILE A 90 5.31 4.77 -8.05
CA ILE A 90 5.32 5.11 -9.48
C ILE A 90 6.45 6.09 -9.76
N VAL A 91 6.57 7.15 -8.95
CA VAL A 91 7.61 8.17 -9.09
C VAL A 91 8.99 7.55 -9.03
N ARG A 92 9.25 6.67 -8.04
CA ARG A 92 10.54 5.96 -7.92
C ARG A 92 10.82 5.03 -9.09
N SER A 93 9.78 4.45 -9.70
CA SER A 93 9.96 3.53 -10.83
C SER A 93 10.54 4.19 -12.08
N PHE A 94 10.49 5.53 -12.19
CA PHE A 94 11.05 6.25 -13.33
C PHE A 94 12.58 6.37 -13.28
N GLY A 95 13.20 6.25 -12.10
CA GLY A 95 14.65 6.45 -11.95
C GLY A 95 15.08 7.81 -12.51
N ASP A 96 16.03 7.79 -13.46
CA ASP A 96 16.56 8.99 -14.13
C ASP A 96 15.77 9.39 -15.40
N ASP A 97 14.63 8.74 -15.71
CA ASP A 97 13.78 9.10 -16.86
C ASP A 97 12.92 10.33 -16.54
N ASP A 98 13.54 11.51 -16.59
CA ASP A 98 12.89 12.81 -16.41
C ASP A 98 11.73 13.00 -17.40
N ALA A 99 11.82 12.44 -18.61
CA ALA A 99 10.76 12.58 -19.59
C ALA A 99 9.51 11.80 -19.19
N ALA A 100 9.66 10.59 -18.66
CA ALA A 100 8.56 9.79 -18.12
C ALA A 100 7.94 10.44 -16.87
N PHE A 101 8.78 10.89 -15.94
CA PHE A 101 8.32 11.62 -14.77
C PHE A 101 7.52 12.87 -15.18
N ASN A 102 8.06 13.69 -16.08
CA ASN A 102 7.39 14.91 -16.55
C ASN A 102 6.05 14.62 -17.23
N ARG A 103 5.92 13.52 -17.98
CA ARG A 103 4.62 13.13 -18.55
C ARG A 103 3.61 12.74 -17.47
N TYR A 104 4.06 12.02 -16.45
CA TYR A 104 3.22 11.62 -15.31
C TYR A 104 2.68 12.83 -14.53
N VAL A 105 3.54 13.78 -14.15
CA VAL A 105 3.07 14.93 -13.35
C VAL A 105 2.27 15.96 -14.19
N ASN A 106 2.63 16.16 -15.46
CA ASN A 106 1.97 17.15 -16.31
C ASN A 106 0.62 16.69 -16.89
N CYS A 107 0.22 15.43 -16.70
CA CYS A 107 -1.11 14.98 -17.12
C CYS A 107 -2.23 15.62 -16.29
N ILE A 108 -1.93 16.04 -15.05
CA ILE A 108 -2.89 16.64 -14.13
C ILE A 108 -3.08 18.14 -14.45
N THR A 109 -2.01 18.85 -14.82
CA THR A 109 -2.05 20.31 -15.08
C THR A 109 -2.77 20.69 -16.38
N LYS A 110 -2.77 19.81 -17.39
CA LYS A 110 -3.47 20.06 -18.67
C LYS A 110 -4.99 19.89 -18.60
N ASN A 111 -5.48 19.10 -17.65
CA ASN A 111 -6.91 18.78 -17.49
C ASN A 111 -7.64 19.67 -16.48
N MET A 112 -6.96 20.65 -15.89
CA MET A 112 -7.53 21.61 -14.93
C MET A 112 -7.83 22.99 -15.56
N LYS A 113 -8.16 23.03 -16.85
CA LYS A 113 -8.65 24.25 -17.55
C LYS A 113 -10.16 24.20 -17.74
#